data_AF-A0A0P7YDB3-F1
#
_entry.id   AF-A0A0P7YDB3-F1
#
_cell.length_a   1.000
_cell.length_b   1.000
_cell.length_c   1.000
_cell.angle_alpha   90.00
_cell.angle_beta   90.00
_cell.angle_gamma   90.00
#
_symmetry.space_group_name_H-M   'P 1'
#
loop_
_entity.id
_entity.type
_entity.pdbx_description
1 polymer ?
#
loop_
_entity_poly.entity_id
_entity_poly.type
_entity_poly.pdbx_seq_one_letter_code
_entity_poly.pdbx_strand_id
1 'polypeptide(L)'
;MNRRQRRALRSRAAAIAREVAVGVVIEGDDGGLAKVAHPRAIAILREEMVASLQTGGAPVVRKLTEAEAAVFPHVACGSACTPAWLAVALGCDGRMGVVVRRLRAIGDTTNDAAAAAVVIAEVAELAASPSIPGLDHVRGTA
;
A
#
# COMPACT_ATOMS: atom_id res chain seq x y z
N MET A 1 -2.26 16.24 -12.65
CA MET A 1 -3.70 16.13 -12.26
C MET A 1 -4.26 17.50 -11.89
N ASN A 2 -5.39 17.91 -12.50
CA ASN A 2 -6.02 19.22 -12.29
C ASN A 2 -7.01 19.22 -11.09
N ARG A 3 -7.51 20.40 -10.70
CA ARG A 3 -8.40 20.57 -9.53
C ARG A 3 -9.73 19.79 -9.67
N ARG A 4 -10.27 19.69 -10.89
CA ARG A 4 -11.53 18.97 -11.16
C ARG A 4 -11.34 17.46 -11.00
N GLN A 5 -10.24 16.91 -11.51
CA GLN A 5 -9.86 15.51 -11.34
C GLN A 5 -9.64 15.15 -9.86
N ARG A 6 -8.95 16.00 -9.10
CA ARG A 6 -8.76 15.81 -7.64
C ARG A 6 -10.10 15.75 -6.90
N ARG A 7 -11.06 16.62 -7.24
CA ARG A 7 -12.40 16.61 -6.63
C ARG A 7 -13.17 15.35 -6.97
N ALA A 8 -13.12 14.90 -8.22
CA ALA A 8 -13.78 13.67 -8.66
C ALA A 8 -13.22 12.43 -7.95
N LEU A 9 -11.88 12.32 -7.85
CA LEU A 9 -11.23 11.22 -7.12
C LEU A 9 -11.65 11.20 -5.65
N ARG A 10 -11.63 12.35 -4.97
CA ARG A 10 -12.08 12.46 -3.57
C ARG A 10 -13.52 11.98 -3.39
N SER A 11 -14.42 12.39 -4.30
CA SER A 11 -15.83 11.99 -4.21
C SER A 11 -16.06 10.49 -4.45
N ARG A 12 -15.16 9.81 -5.17
CA ARG A 12 -15.26 8.37 -5.49
C ARG A 12 -14.29 7.51 -4.69
N ALA A 13 -13.51 8.09 -3.78
CA ALA A 13 -12.40 7.42 -3.11
C ALA A 13 -12.80 6.10 -2.44
N ALA A 14 -13.93 6.09 -1.71
CA ALA A 14 -14.42 4.90 -1.02
C ALA A 14 -14.84 3.77 -1.98
N ALA A 15 -15.44 4.12 -3.13
CA ALA A 15 -15.85 3.14 -4.14
C ALA A 15 -14.61 2.54 -4.83
N ILE A 16 -13.69 3.40 -5.27
CA ILE A 16 -12.43 2.98 -5.90
C ILE A 16 -11.64 2.08 -4.96
N ALA A 17 -11.43 2.51 -3.71
CA ALA A 17 -10.69 1.72 -2.72
C ALA A 17 -11.34 0.35 -2.47
N ARG A 18 -12.67 0.26 -2.46
CA ARG A 18 -13.39 -1.01 -2.29
C ARG A 18 -13.14 -1.97 -3.45
N GLU A 19 -13.15 -1.47 -4.69
CA GLU A 19 -12.90 -2.29 -5.88
C GLU A 19 -11.44 -2.74 -5.96
N VAL A 20 -10.51 -1.82 -5.72
CA VAL A 20 -9.07 -2.10 -5.85
C VAL A 20 -8.58 -3.04 -4.74
N ALA A 21 -8.98 -2.83 -3.49
CA ALA A 21 -8.44 -3.57 -2.34
C ALA A 21 -8.63 -5.10 -2.42
N VAL A 22 -9.68 -5.58 -3.08
CA VAL A 22 -9.97 -7.02 -3.22
C VAL A 22 -9.07 -7.71 -4.25
N GLY A 23 -8.47 -6.91 -5.15
CA GLY A 23 -7.55 -7.39 -6.20
C GLY A 23 -6.08 -7.30 -5.81
N VAL A 24 -5.75 -6.79 -4.62
CA VAL A 24 -4.35 -6.51 -4.24
C VAL A 24 -3.54 -7.80 -4.09
N VAL A 25 -2.40 -7.79 -4.77
CA VAL A 25 -1.31 -8.77 -4.60
C VAL A 25 -0.13 -8.02 -4.02
N ILE A 26 0.51 -8.61 -3.02
CA ILE A 26 1.67 -8.04 -2.32
C ILE A 26 2.86 -8.97 -2.55
N GLU A 27 4.02 -8.38 -2.76
CA GLU A 27 5.31 -9.07 -2.76
C GLU A 27 5.82 -9.19 -1.32
N GLY A 28 6.12 -10.41 -0.90
CA GLY A 28 6.74 -10.74 0.38
C GLY A 28 8.23 -10.45 0.40
N ASP A 29 8.81 -10.49 1.60
CA ASP A 29 10.27 -10.31 1.79
C ASP A 29 11.10 -11.44 1.14
N ASP A 30 10.48 -12.57 0.82
CA ASP A 30 11.04 -13.69 0.08
C ASP A 30 10.93 -13.54 -1.45
N GLY A 31 10.38 -12.43 -1.95
CA GLY A 31 10.07 -12.21 -3.37
C GLY A 31 8.84 -12.98 -3.86
N GLY A 32 8.12 -13.65 -2.95
CA GLY A 32 6.89 -14.36 -3.27
C GLY A 32 5.72 -13.39 -3.46
N LEU A 33 4.82 -13.67 -4.40
CA LEU A 33 3.61 -12.88 -4.61
C LEU A 33 2.41 -13.58 -3.96
N ALA A 34 1.65 -12.86 -3.12
CA ALA A 34 0.41 -13.38 -2.55
C ALA A 34 -0.74 -12.38 -2.61
N LYS A 35 -1.91 -12.91 -2.93
CA LYS A 35 -3.16 -12.15 -2.90
C LYS A 35 -3.61 -11.91 -1.47
N VAL A 36 -4.03 -10.68 -1.17
CA VAL A 36 -4.62 -10.33 0.12
C VAL A 36 -6.06 -10.86 0.18
N ALA A 37 -6.28 -11.92 0.97
CA ALA A 37 -7.60 -12.54 1.12
C ALA A 37 -8.27 -12.25 2.48
N HIS A 38 -7.49 -11.90 3.50
CA HIS A 38 -8.04 -11.72 4.85
C HIS A 38 -8.94 -10.48 4.94
N PRO A 39 -10.20 -10.58 5.42
CA PRO A 39 -11.13 -9.44 5.44
C PRO A 39 -10.60 -8.22 6.19
N ARG A 40 -9.89 -8.44 7.31
CA ARG A 40 -9.25 -7.37 8.08
C ARG A 40 -8.12 -6.67 7.31
N ALA A 41 -7.31 -7.41 6.55
CA ALA A 41 -6.24 -6.83 5.74
C ALA A 41 -6.83 -5.97 4.60
N ILE A 42 -7.89 -6.46 3.96
CA ILE A 42 -8.65 -5.71 2.95
C ILE A 42 -9.23 -4.43 3.56
N ALA A 43 -9.79 -4.48 4.77
CA ALA A 43 -10.32 -3.30 5.44
C ALA A 43 -9.23 -2.23 5.69
N ILE A 44 -8.08 -2.63 6.22
CA ILE A 44 -6.92 -1.74 6.43
C ILE A 44 -6.47 -1.11 5.11
N LEU A 45 -6.31 -1.92 4.05
CA LEU A 45 -5.94 -1.41 2.73
C LEU A 45 -6.96 -0.38 2.21
N ARG A 46 -8.25 -0.62 2.39
CA ARG A 46 -9.29 0.33 1.98
C ARG A 46 -9.17 1.66 2.71
N GLU A 47 -8.92 1.64 4.02
CA GLU A 47 -8.72 2.85 4.82
C GLU A 47 -7.55 3.68 4.26
N GLU A 48 -6.38 3.05 4.06
CA GLU A 48 -5.18 3.74 3.58
C GLU A 48 -5.30 4.20 2.11
N MET A 49 -5.97 3.41 1.25
CA MET A 49 -6.28 3.82 -0.11
C MET A 49 -7.20 5.04 -0.15
N VAL A 50 -8.23 5.07 0.70
CA VAL A 50 -9.10 6.25 0.82
C VAL A 50 -8.29 7.46 1.27
N ALA A 51 -7.43 7.30 2.27
CA ALA A 51 -6.56 8.38 2.75
C ALA A 51 -5.66 8.92 1.62
N SER A 52 -5.01 8.04 0.86
CA SER A 52 -4.18 8.44 -0.28
C SER A 52 -4.99 9.15 -1.38
N LEU A 53 -6.16 8.63 -1.75
CA LEU A 53 -7.04 9.28 -2.72
C LEU A 53 -7.55 10.65 -2.24
N GLN A 54 -7.79 10.80 -0.93
CA GLN A 54 -8.21 12.06 -0.32
C GLN A 54 -7.12 13.12 -0.34
N THR A 55 -5.85 12.73 -0.17
CA THR A 55 -4.69 13.63 -0.31
C THR A 55 -4.32 13.92 -1.76
N GLY A 56 -5.08 13.38 -2.72
CA GLY A 56 -4.85 13.59 -4.15
C GLY A 56 -3.78 12.67 -4.73
N GLY A 57 -3.65 11.48 -4.14
CA GLY A 57 -2.73 10.42 -4.57
C GLY A 57 -1.38 10.42 -3.86
N ALA A 58 -1.20 11.24 -2.83
CA ALA A 58 0.07 11.28 -2.10
C ALA A 58 0.30 9.94 -1.37
N PRO A 59 1.56 9.50 -1.25
CA PRO A 59 1.89 8.34 -0.44
C PRO A 59 1.39 8.50 1.00
N VAL A 60 0.72 7.48 1.51
CA VAL A 60 0.30 7.37 2.91
C VAL A 60 1.02 6.18 3.51
N VAL A 61 1.52 6.35 4.72
CA VAL A 61 2.23 5.30 5.46
C VAL A 61 1.63 5.11 6.84
N ARG A 62 1.50 3.85 7.21
CA ARG A 62 1.00 3.41 8.51
C ARG A 62 1.93 2.35 9.09
N LYS A 63 2.28 2.54 10.36
CA LYS A 63 2.88 1.49 11.19
C LYS A 63 1.78 0.51 11.58
N LEU A 64 1.97 -0.77 11.28
CA LEU A 64 1.04 -1.83 11.64
C LEU A 64 1.35 -2.36 13.04
N THR A 65 0.30 -2.63 13.81
CA THR A 65 0.43 -3.45 15.02
C THR A 65 0.73 -4.90 14.65
N GLU A 66 1.28 -5.70 15.57
CA GLU A 66 1.54 -7.12 15.32
C GLU A 66 0.27 -7.90 14.92
N ALA A 67 -0.88 -7.59 15.54
CA ALA A 67 -2.15 -8.20 15.19
C ALA A 67 -2.65 -7.84 13.77
N GLU A 68 -2.31 -6.65 13.28
CA GLU A 68 -2.60 -6.23 11.91
C GLU A 68 -1.59 -6.81 10.92
N ALA A 69 -0.32 -6.85 11.27
CA ALA A 69 0.73 -7.45 10.46
C ALA A 69 0.47 -8.95 10.21
N ALA A 70 -0.05 -9.66 11.22
CA ALA A 70 -0.36 -11.09 11.15
C ALA A 70 -1.44 -11.45 10.11
N VAL A 71 -2.26 -10.50 9.67
CA VAL A 71 -3.30 -10.76 8.66
C VAL A 71 -2.82 -10.54 7.22
N PHE A 72 -1.61 -9.99 7.03
CA PHE A 72 -1.00 -9.83 5.71
C PHE A 72 -0.13 -11.03 5.35
N PRO A 73 -0.20 -11.52 4.10
CA PRO A 73 0.65 -12.62 3.66
C PRO A 73 2.12 -12.20 3.67
N HIS A 74 3.03 -13.17 3.89
CA HIS A 74 4.49 -13.01 3.99
C HIS A 74 5.03 -12.13 5.14
N VAL A 75 4.20 -11.25 5.72
CA VAL A 75 4.56 -10.39 6.88
C VAL A 75 4.32 -11.11 8.21
N ALA A 76 3.38 -12.06 8.23
CA ALA A 76 3.02 -12.86 9.40
C ALA A 76 4.16 -13.76 9.92
N CYS A 77 5.20 -14.03 9.12
CA CYS A 77 6.25 -15.00 9.43
C CYS A 77 7.58 -14.35 9.91
N GLY A 78 7.63 -13.02 10.07
CA GLY A 78 8.83 -12.31 10.51
C GLY A 78 9.09 -12.38 12.02
N SER A 79 10.32 -12.12 12.44
CA SER A 79 10.67 -12.07 13.87
C SER A 79 9.86 -10.98 14.58
N ALA A 80 9.33 -11.31 15.76
CA ALA A 80 8.43 -10.46 16.56
C ALA A 80 9.04 -9.14 17.06
N CYS A 81 10.24 -8.77 16.59
CA CYS A 81 11.02 -7.64 17.11
C CYS A 81 11.07 -6.44 16.15
N THR A 82 10.62 -6.56 14.90
CA THR A 82 10.66 -5.45 13.93
C THR A 82 9.25 -5.04 13.50
N PRO A 83 8.88 -3.74 13.62
CA PRO A 83 7.55 -3.28 13.25
C PRO A 83 7.30 -3.47 11.75
N ALA A 84 6.08 -3.87 11.41
CA ALA A 84 5.60 -3.91 10.03
C ALA A 84 5.04 -2.54 9.63
N TRP A 85 5.21 -2.20 8.36
CA TRP A 85 4.80 -0.95 7.77
C TRP A 85 4.00 -1.20 6.51
N LEU A 86 2.94 -0.44 6.33
CA LEU A 86 2.11 -0.40 5.13
C LEU A 86 2.27 0.97 4.48
N ALA A 87 2.50 0.99 3.17
CA ALA A 87 2.47 2.19 2.37
C ALA A 87 1.56 2.02 1.16
N VAL A 88 0.84 3.09 0.83
CA VAL A 88 -0.10 3.14 -0.30
C VAL A 88 0.09 4.45 -1.06
N ALA A 89 0.21 4.38 -2.38
CA ALA A 89 0.33 5.57 -3.24
C ALA A 89 -0.46 5.41 -4.54
N LEU A 90 -0.88 6.51 -5.15
CA LEU A 90 -1.49 6.52 -6.48
C LEU A 90 -0.42 6.86 -7.53
N GLY A 91 -0.21 5.97 -8.47
CA GLY A 91 0.68 6.15 -9.62
C GLY A 91 0.14 7.15 -10.64
N CYS A 92 1.04 7.64 -11.49
CA CYS A 92 0.71 8.62 -12.52
C CYS A 92 -0.24 8.05 -13.59
N ASP A 93 -0.27 6.72 -13.73
CA ASP A 93 -1.15 5.97 -14.63
C ASP A 93 -2.53 5.66 -14.02
N GLY A 94 -2.76 6.06 -12.77
CA GLY A 94 -4.01 5.84 -12.04
C GLY A 94 -4.08 4.50 -11.29
N ARG A 95 -3.00 3.72 -11.22
CA ARG A 95 -2.94 2.49 -10.42
C ARG A 95 -2.54 2.78 -8.97
N MET A 96 -2.97 1.94 -8.03
CA MET A 96 -2.53 2.02 -6.64
C MET A 96 -1.31 1.14 -6.42
N GLY A 97 -0.20 1.71 -5.95
CA GLY A 97 0.92 0.98 -5.39
C GLY A 97 0.65 0.64 -3.93
N VAL A 98 0.99 -0.57 -3.52
CA VAL A 98 0.87 -1.05 -2.14
C VAL A 98 2.15 -1.78 -1.77
N VAL A 99 2.75 -1.41 -0.64
CA VAL A 99 3.92 -2.09 -0.06
C VAL A 99 3.61 -2.44 1.38
N VAL A 100 3.89 -3.68 1.78
CA VAL A 100 3.84 -4.08 3.18
C VAL A 100 5.12 -4.83 3.52
N ARG A 101 5.90 -4.31 4.48
CA ARG A 101 7.19 -4.91 4.85
C ARG A 101 7.50 -4.78 6.32
N ARG A 102 8.32 -5.69 6.83
CA ARG A 102 9.06 -5.50 8.09
C ARG A 102 10.45 -4.96 7.73
N LEU A 103 10.77 -3.77 8.23
CA LEU A 103 12.09 -3.20 8.02
C LEU A 103 13.06 -3.76 9.06
N ARG A 104 14.19 -4.31 8.61
CA ARG A 104 15.26 -4.74 9.50
C ARG A 104 15.86 -3.50 10.18
N ALA A 105 15.91 -3.52 11.51
CA ALA A 105 16.62 -2.50 12.27
C ALA A 105 18.11 -2.53 11.87
N ILE A 106 18.61 -1.44 11.29
CA ILE A 106 20.05 -1.23 11.11
C ILE A 106 20.53 -0.48 12.35
N GLY A 107 20.98 -1.23 13.37
CA GLY A 107 21.40 -0.69 14.68
C GLY A 107 20.29 -0.61 15.72
N ASP A 108 20.64 -0.23 16.96
CA ASP A 108 19.82 -0.31 18.18
C ASP A 108 18.58 0.62 18.21
N THR A 109 18.34 1.40 17.16
CA THR A 109 17.18 2.29 17.08
C THR A 109 16.68 2.35 15.64
N THR A 110 15.56 1.68 15.37
CA THR A 110 14.81 1.98 14.16
C THR A 110 14.13 3.32 14.37
N ASN A 111 14.70 4.40 13.84
CA ASN A 111 14.01 5.69 13.83
C ASN A 111 12.75 5.55 12.97
N ASP A 112 11.56 5.64 13.58
CA ASP A 112 10.26 5.49 12.89
C ASP A 112 10.15 6.41 11.66
N ALA A 113 10.79 7.59 11.69
CA ALA A 113 10.81 8.50 10.54
C ALA A 113 11.67 7.96 9.38
N ALA A 114 12.80 7.31 9.68
CA ALA A 114 13.65 6.69 8.67
C ALA A 114 12.97 5.46 8.06
N ALA A 115 12.31 4.66 8.91
CA ALA A 115 11.51 3.52 8.46
C ALA A 115 10.37 3.97 7.53
N ALA A 116 9.60 4.98 7.94
CA ALA A 116 8.55 5.54 7.09
C ALA A 116 9.10 6.06 5.75
N ALA A 117 10.24 6.77 5.76
CA ALA A 117 10.86 7.28 4.54
C ALA A 117 11.25 6.17 3.54
N VAL A 118 11.77 5.03 4.03
CA VAL A 118 12.11 3.88 3.17
C VAL A 118 10.86 3.32 2.48
N VAL A 119 9.79 3.06 3.22
CA VAL A 119 8.57 2.47 2.62
C VAL A 119 7.86 3.49 1.72
N ILE A 120 7.93 4.79 2.02
CA ILE A 120 7.46 5.85 1.12
C ILE A 120 8.20 5.80 -0.22
N ALA A 121 9.54 5.71 -0.18
CA ALA A 121 10.35 5.68 -1.38
C ALA A 121 10.01 4.44 -2.23
N GLU A 122 9.88 3.28 -1.59
CA GLU A 122 9.55 2.03 -2.28
C GLU A 122 8.15 2.07 -2.93
N VAL A 123 7.12 2.52 -2.20
CA VAL A 123 5.78 2.63 -2.80
C VAL A 123 5.73 3.68 -3.90
N ALA A 124 6.53 4.76 -3.80
CA ALA A 124 6.62 5.77 -4.83
C ALA A 124 7.31 5.23 -6.10
N GLU A 125 8.34 4.39 -5.95
CA GLU A 125 9.00 3.71 -7.05
C GLU A 125 8.05 2.71 -7.74
N LEU A 126 7.29 1.93 -6.96
CA LEU A 126 6.27 1.03 -7.48
C LEU A 126 5.17 1.80 -8.23
N ALA A 127 4.74 2.93 -7.69
CA ALA A 127 3.74 3.80 -8.30
C ALA A 127 4.27 4.58 -9.54
N ALA A 128 5.59 4.74 -9.66
CA ALA A 128 6.25 5.36 -10.82
C ALA A 128 6.61 4.33 -11.91
N SER A 129 6.69 3.05 -11.56
CA SER A 129 7.07 1.99 -12.47
C SER A 129 5.98 1.72 -13.51
N PRO A 130 6.27 1.82 -14.82
CA PRO A 130 5.31 1.45 -15.86
C PRO A 130 5.04 -0.06 -15.78
N SER A 131 3.77 -0.43 -15.83
CA SER A 131 3.33 -1.82 -15.74
C SER A 131 3.97 -2.70 -16.82
N ILE A 132 4.45 -3.88 -16.43
CA ILE A 132 4.68 -4.99 -17.38
C ILE A 132 3.31 -5.33 -18.01
N PRO A 133 3.20 -5.39 -19.35
CA PRO A 133 1.93 -5.71 -20.02
C PRO A 133 1.40 -7.07 -19.55
N GLY A 134 0.20 -7.11 -18.95
CA GLY A 134 -0.45 -8.36 -18.52
C GLY A 134 -0.97 -8.39 -17.07
N LEU A 135 -0.57 -7.44 -16.22
CA LEU A 135 -1.07 -7.26 -14.84
C LEU A 135 -2.06 -6.08 -14.75
N ASP A 136 -2.99 -6.00 -15.70
CA ASP A 136 -4.07 -5.02 -15.70
C ASP A 136 -5.20 -5.49 -14.78
N HIS A 137 -5.03 -5.31 -13.48
CA HIS A 137 -6.14 -5.46 -12.54
C HIS A 137 -6.56 -4.09 -12.01
N VAL A 138 -7.78 -3.72 -12.44
CA VAL A 138 -8.58 -2.57 -12.04
C VAL A 138 -8.15 -1.23 -12.64
N ARG A 139 -8.41 -1.07 -13.94
CA ARG A 139 -8.85 0.24 -14.46
C ARG A 139 -10.21 0.52 -13.81
N GLY A 140 -10.28 1.47 -12.88
CA GLY A 140 -11.55 2.06 -12.48
C GLY A 140 -12.18 2.72 -13.70
N THR A 141 -13.09 2.01 -14.36
CA THR A 141 -13.81 2.53 -15.53
C THR A 141 -14.73 3.66 -15.10
N ALA A 142 -14.40 4.87 -15.60
CA ALA A 142 -15.20 6.05 -15.94
C ALA A 142 -16.24 6.58 -14.93
#